data_AF-A0AAU9L3U8-F1
#
_entry.id   AF-A0AAU9L3U8-F1
#
_cell.length_a   1.000
_cell.length_b   1.000
_cell.length_c   1.000
_cell.angle_alpha   90.00
_cell.angle_beta   90.00
_cell.angle_gamma   90.00
#
_symmetry.space_group_name_H-M   'P 1'
#
loop_
_entity.id
_entity.type
_entity.pdbx_description
1 polymer ?
#
loop_
_entity_poly.entity_id
_entity_poly.type
_entity_poly.pdbx_seq_one_letter_code
_entity_poly.pdbx_strand_id
1 'polypeptide(L)'
;MTLESHVFAAGLGALVPSLVLLILLEKQWDRELPPQCSGVLDRIFWLLPDAIYPHLECLGVSGRALYVDFYAFDLLLFPLIYSTALTGILRRLWPERCLVWTLPGMAAFCDVAENMSILQLLRVFPDRWKALESLVSVLTRSKWVFILSANVFVLIGTVREVTYRVVTRFETNEEQRGTTYKVKAL
;
A
#
# COMPACT_ATOMS: atom_id res chain seq x y z
N MET A 1 -21.97 -11.77 11.70
CA MET A 1 -20.75 -11.18 11.10
C MET A 1 -19.55 -11.68 11.88
N THR A 2 -18.48 -12.07 11.20
CA THR A 2 -17.24 -12.54 11.84
C THR A 2 -16.32 -11.37 12.17
N LEU A 3 -15.48 -11.50 13.21
CA LEU A 3 -14.46 -10.50 13.58
C LEU A 3 -13.59 -10.09 12.36
N GLU A 4 -13.22 -11.05 11.52
CA GLU A 4 -12.46 -10.80 10.29
C GLU A 4 -13.16 -9.83 9.32
N SER A 5 -14.49 -9.88 9.24
CA SER A 5 -15.26 -8.99 8.38
C SER A 5 -15.26 -7.56 8.90
N HIS A 6 -15.29 -7.38 10.23
CA HIS A 6 -15.18 -6.07 10.87
C HIS A 6 -13.78 -5.48 10.70
N VAL A 7 -12.72 -6.28 10.90
CA VAL A 7 -11.33 -5.84 10.70
C VAL A 7 -11.08 -5.44 9.25
N PHE A 8 -11.57 -6.24 8.28
CA PHE A 8 -11.50 -5.88 6.87
C PHE A 8 -12.23 -4.57 6.55
N ALA A 9 -13.48 -4.43 7.00
CA ALA A 9 -14.27 -3.22 6.75
C ALA A 9 -13.62 -1.98 7.37
N ALA A 10 -13.06 -2.11 8.57
CA ALA A 10 -12.33 -1.04 9.24
C ALA A 10 -11.07 -0.64 8.46
N GLY A 11 -10.24 -1.61 8.05
CA GLY A 11 -9.04 -1.33 7.24
C GLY A 11 -9.38 -0.67 5.90
N LEU A 12 -10.40 -1.17 5.21
CA LEU A 12 -10.85 -0.60 3.94
C LEU A 12 -11.41 0.82 4.11
N GLY A 13 -12.24 1.04 5.14
CA GLY A 13 -12.82 2.35 5.45
C GLY A 13 -11.77 3.36 5.91
N ALA A 14 -10.70 2.92 6.57
CA ALA A 14 -9.60 3.78 7.01
C ALA A 14 -8.59 4.10 5.89
N LEU A 15 -8.58 3.37 4.77
CA LEU A 15 -7.57 3.53 3.71
C LEU A 15 -7.58 4.93 3.09
N VAL A 16 -8.76 5.40 2.65
CA VAL A 16 -8.91 6.71 2.01
C VAL A 16 -8.57 7.88 2.96
N PRO A 17 -9.13 7.97 4.19
CA PRO A 17 -8.77 9.07 5.09
C PRO A 17 -7.29 9.03 5.48
N SER A 18 -6.69 7.84 5.59
CA SER A 18 -5.25 7.71 5.86
C SER A 18 -4.41 8.24 4.71
N LEU A 19 -4.75 7.90 3.47
CA LEU A 19 -4.07 8.42 2.28
C LEU A 19 -4.21 9.94 2.17
N VAL A 20 -5.40 10.47 2.47
CA VAL A 20 -5.63 11.92 2.52
C VAL A 20 -4.76 12.57 3.59
N LEU A 21 -4.66 11.98 4.78
CA LEU A 21 -3.79 12.50 5.84
C LEU A 21 -2.33 12.55 5.39
N LEU A 22 -1.80 11.50 4.77
CA LEU A 22 -0.44 11.48 4.24
C LEU A 22 -0.20 12.59 3.20
N ILE A 23 -1.14 12.77 2.25
CA ILE A 23 -1.05 13.83 1.25
C ILE A 23 -1.07 15.22 1.91
N LEU A 24 -1.87 15.41 2.97
CA LEU A 24 -1.92 16.67 3.71
C LEU A 24 -0.62 16.94 4.48
N LEU A 25 -0.03 15.91 5.09
CA LEU A 25 1.27 16.02 5.76
C LEU A 25 2.38 16.37 4.76
N GLU A 26 2.42 15.73 3.60
CA GLU A 26 3.40 16.06 2.56
C GLU A 26 3.20 17.47 1.98
N LYS A 27 1.95 17.93 1.84
CA LYS A 27 1.68 19.31 1.42
C LYS A 27 2.21 20.34 2.41
N GLN A 28 2.39 19.98 3.68
CA GLN A 28 3.09 20.85 4.62
C GLN A 28 4.57 20.99 4.26
N TRP A 29 5.22 19.92 3.80
CA TRP A 29 6.63 19.93 3.42
C TRP A 29 6.88 20.83 2.22
N ASP A 30 6.00 20.79 1.21
CA ASP A 30 6.10 21.68 0.04
C ASP A 30 6.01 23.17 0.39
N ARG A 31 5.45 23.52 1.56
CA ARG A 31 5.38 24.91 2.04
C ARG A 31 6.63 25.32 2.81
N GLU A 32 7.23 24.38 3.52
CA GLU A 32 8.34 24.65 4.45
C GLU A 32 9.72 24.39 3.84
N LEU A 33 9.79 23.59 2.76
CA LEU A 33 11.05 23.13 2.16
C LEU A 33 11.15 23.53 0.69
N PRO A 34 12.38 23.70 0.16
CA PRO A 34 12.61 23.87 -1.26
C PRO A 34 12.07 22.68 -2.06
N PRO A 35 11.49 22.87 -3.27
CA PRO A 35 10.90 21.79 -4.06
C PRO A 35 11.85 20.62 -4.38
N GLN A 36 13.16 20.89 -4.46
CA GLN A 36 14.18 19.88 -4.68
C GLN A 36 14.49 19.01 -3.45
N CYS A 37 14.06 19.45 -2.26
CA CYS A 37 14.22 18.74 -0.99
C CYS A 37 12.88 18.23 -0.43
N SER A 38 11.73 18.70 -0.95
CA SER A 38 10.40 18.32 -0.46
C SER A 38 10.00 16.93 -0.98
N GLY A 39 10.36 15.91 -0.23
CA GLY A 39 9.98 14.54 -0.56
C GLY A 39 10.27 13.55 0.56
N VAL A 40 9.38 12.58 0.71
CA VAL A 40 9.56 11.45 1.63
C VAL A 40 10.25 10.31 0.87
N LEU A 41 11.36 9.81 1.41
CA LEU A 41 12.21 8.79 0.77
C LEU A 41 11.44 7.49 0.47
N ASP A 42 10.52 7.11 1.35
CA ASP A 42 9.71 5.88 1.26
C ASP A 42 8.70 5.87 0.10
N ARG A 43 8.42 7.04 -0.48
CA ARG A 43 7.62 7.21 -1.70
C ARG A 43 8.44 7.09 -2.99
N ILE A 44 9.76 7.13 -2.90
CA ILE A 44 10.65 7.02 -4.06
C ILE A 44 10.67 5.55 -4.50
N PHE A 45 9.96 5.26 -5.60
CA PHE A 45 9.75 3.90 -6.12
C PHE A 45 11.03 3.06 -6.22
N TRP A 46 12.11 3.68 -6.71
CA TRP A 46 13.40 3.01 -6.93
C TRP A 46 14.54 3.74 -6.23
N LEU A 47 14.40 3.94 -4.91
CA LEU A 47 15.37 4.65 -4.10
C LEU A 47 16.76 4.00 -4.17
N LEU A 48 17.75 4.78 -4.58
CA LEU A 48 19.16 4.37 -4.58
C LEU A 48 19.82 4.78 -3.24
N PRO A 49 20.76 3.97 -2.70
CA PRO A 49 21.37 4.26 -1.39
C PRO A 49 22.11 5.60 -1.34
N ASP A 50 22.79 5.95 -2.42
CA ASP A 50 23.60 7.16 -2.55
C ASP A 50 22.78 8.45 -2.63
N ALA A 51 21.48 8.36 -2.94
CA ALA A 51 20.56 9.49 -2.91
C ALA A 51 20.08 9.86 -1.49
N ILE A 52 20.20 8.94 -0.51
CA ILE A 52 19.62 9.13 0.83
C ILE A 52 20.34 10.23 1.60
N TYR A 53 21.68 10.16 1.72
CA TYR A 53 22.43 11.15 2.48
C TYR A 53 22.29 12.59 1.92
N PRO A 54 22.47 12.84 0.61
CA PRO A 54 22.25 14.16 0.03
C PRO A 54 20.84 14.68 0.26
N HIS A 55 19.83 13.79 0.25
CA HIS A 55 18.46 14.18 0.57
C HIS A 55 18.31 14.62 2.02
N LEU A 56 18.82 13.84 2.99
CA LEU A 56 18.80 14.20 4.41
C LEU A 56 19.57 15.48 4.73
N GLU A 57 20.62 15.77 3.96
CA GLU A 57 21.35 17.04 4.00
C GLU A 57 20.50 18.19 3.45
N CYS A 58 19.88 18.02 2.28
CA CYS A 58 18.98 18.99 1.62
C CYS A 58 17.83 19.42 2.53
N LEU A 59 17.24 18.47 3.29
CA LEU A 59 16.16 18.74 4.24
C LEU A 59 16.54 19.74 5.33
N GLY A 60 17.83 19.84 5.68
CA GLY A 60 18.27 20.66 6.80
C GLY A 60 17.65 20.22 8.13
N VAL A 61 17.78 21.07 9.15
CA VAL A 61 17.29 20.74 10.50
C VAL A 61 15.75 20.69 10.55
N SER A 62 15.08 21.67 9.92
CA SER A 62 13.62 21.75 9.91
C SER A 62 12.98 20.59 9.15
N GLY A 63 13.48 20.24 7.96
CA GLY A 63 12.94 19.13 7.19
C GLY A 63 13.13 17.78 7.88
N ARG A 64 14.25 17.57 8.57
CA ARG A 64 14.46 16.36 9.38
C ARG A 64 13.50 16.28 10.57
N ALA A 65 13.14 17.40 11.19
CA ALA A 65 12.13 17.42 12.26
C ALA A 65 10.74 17.06 11.73
N LEU A 66 10.32 17.66 10.60
CA LEU A 66 9.09 17.30 9.91
C LEU A 66 9.05 15.81 9.51
N TYR A 67 10.20 15.24 9.15
CA TYR A 67 10.33 13.81 8.86
C TYR A 67 10.00 12.95 10.08
N VAL A 68 10.53 13.30 11.25
CA VAL A 68 10.21 12.58 12.49
C VAL A 68 8.72 12.67 12.81
N ASP A 69 8.10 13.84 12.63
CA ASP A 69 6.66 14.05 12.87
C ASP A 69 5.78 13.24 11.90
N PHE A 70 6.17 13.17 10.62
CA PHE A 70 5.48 12.34 9.61
C PHE A 70 5.40 10.86 10.04
N TYR A 71 6.47 10.35 10.64
CA TYR A 71 6.51 8.97 11.13
C TYR A 71 5.63 8.70 12.36
N ALA A 72 5.05 9.72 13.01
CA ALA A 72 4.05 9.48 14.05
C ALA A 72 2.83 8.71 13.51
N PHE A 73 2.49 8.90 12.24
CA PHE A 73 1.41 8.18 11.56
C PHE A 73 1.95 7.07 10.65
N ASP A 74 2.93 7.40 9.80
CA ASP A 74 3.35 6.51 8.72
C ASP A 74 4.18 5.30 9.18
N LEU A 75 4.83 5.38 10.35
CA LEU A 75 5.72 4.30 10.83
C LEU A 75 5.01 2.95 10.96
N LEU A 76 3.78 2.92 11.48
CA LEU A 76 3.09 1.68 11.82
C LEU A 76 1.61 1.69 11.43
N LEU A 77 0.91 2.80 11.66
CA LEU A 77 -0.54 2.85 11.51
C LEU A 77 -0.93 2.73 10.05
N PHE A 78 -0.26 3.45 9.15
CA PHE A 78 -0.53 3.34 7.72
C PHE A 78 -0.22 1.94 7.13
N PRO A 79 0.97 1.34 7.39
CA PRO A 79 1.28 -0.05 7.04
C PRO A 79 0.23 -1.05 7.48
N LEU A 80 -0.26 -0.93 8.71
CA LEU A 80 -1.30 -1.81 9.25
C LEU A 80 -2.63 -1.65 8.50
N ILE A 81 -3.04 -0.40 8.22
CA ILE A 81 -4.30 -0.10 7.53
C ILE A 81 -4.29 -0.65 6.11
N TYR A 82 -3.28 -0.32 5.30
CA TYR A 82 -3.28 -0.76 3.90
C TYR A 82 -3.08 -2.27 3.78
N SER A 83 -2.24 -2.88 4.63
CA SER A 83 -2.00 -4.32 4.56
C SER A 83 -3.24 -5.11 4.96
N THR A 84 -3.98 -4.64 5.98
CA THR A 84 -5.27 -5.25 6.38
C THR A 84 -6.30 -5.15 5.27
N ALA A 85 -6.45 -3.97 4.66
CA ALA A 85 -7.38 -3.75 3.55
C ALA A 85 -7.07 -4.67 2.36
N LEU A 86 -5.82 -4.64 1.88
CA LEU A 86 -5.40 -5.46 0.72
C LEU A 86 -5.46 -6.96 1.01
N THR A 87 -5.07 -7.39 2.21
CA THR A 87 -5.16 -8.80 2.61
C THR A 87 -6.61 -9.27 2.56
N GLY A 88 -7.54 -8.46 3.09
CA GLY A 88 -8.97 -8.79 3.06
C GLY A 88 -9.57 -8.83 1.66
N ILE A 89 -9.11 -7.98 0.73
CA ILE A 89 -9.48 -8.05 -0.70
C ILE A 89 -8.93 -9.34 -1.31
N LEU A 90 -7.64 -9.61 -1.15
CA LEU A 90 -6.98 -10.77 -1.75
C LEU A 90 -7.50 -12.10 -1.22
N ARG A 91 -7.84 -12.20 0.06
CA ARG A 91 -8.49 -13.41 0.62
C ARG A 91 -9.84 -13.71 -0.03
N ARG A 92 -10.59 -12.68 -0.44
CA ARG A 92 -11.88 -12.85 -1.12
C ARG A 92 -11.73 -13.19 -2.59
N LEU A 93 -10.72 -12.63 -3.25
CA LEU A 93 -10.43 -12.90 -4.67
C LEU A 93 -9.68 -14.23 -4.87
N TRP A 94 -8.87 -14.64 -3.91
CA TRP A 94 -7.96 -15.78 -4.01
C TRP A 94 -7.91 -16.61 -2.72
N PRO A 95 -9.05 -17.19 -2.27
CA PRO A 95 -9.13 -17.89 -0.97
C PRO A 95 -8.10 -19.03 -0.85
N GLU A 96 -7.89 -19.79 -1.93
CA GLU A 96 -6.99 -20.96 -1.96
C GLU A 96 -5.50 -20.61 -2.16
N ARG A 97 -5.15 -19.34 -2.37
CA ARG A 97 -3.77 -18.93 -2.70
C ARG A 97 -3.13 -18.17 -1.53
N CYS A 98 -2.74 -18.90 -0.49
CA CYS A 98 -2.11 -18.35 0.73
C CYS A 98 -0.97 -17.35 0.44
N LEU A 99 -0.07 -17.69 -0.48
CA LEU A 99 1.05 -16.82 -0.85
C LEU A 99 0.63 -15.47 -1.44
N VAL A 100 -0.55 -15.37 -2.06
CA VAL A 100 -1.02 -14.13 -2.66
C VAL A 100 -1.48 -13.16 -1.58
N TRP A 101 -2.27 -13.64 -0.62
CA TRP A 101 -2.79 -12.77 0.43
C TRP A 101 -1.80 -12.51 1.58
N THR A 102 -0.60 -13.12 1.59
CA THR A 102 0.51 -12.70 2.47
C THR A 102 1.32 -11.52 1.92
N LEU A 103 1.22 -11.21 0.62
CA LEU A 103 1.98 -10.12 -0.01
C LEU A 103 1.81 -8.76 0.70
N PRO A 104 0.60 -8.32 1.09
CA PRO A 104 0.45 -7.02 1.77
C PRO A 104 1.10 -7.00 3.15
N GLY A 105 1.15 -8.15 3.86
CA GLY A 105 1.86 -8.26 5.13
C GLY A 105 3.37 -8.17 4.96
N MET A 106 3.93 -8.76 3.90
CA MET A 106 5.35 -8.61 3.56
C MET A 106 5.71 -7.17 3.17
N ALA A 107 4.83 -6.50 2.43
CA ALA A 107 4.98 -5.08 2.12
C ALA A 107 5.03 -4.24 3.41
N ALA A 108 4.06 -4.41 4.31
CA ALA A 108 4.01 -3.68 5.57
C ALA A 108 5.20 -3.97 6.48
N PHE A 109 5.71 -5.20 6.51
CA PHE A 109 6.93 -5.51 7.23
C PHE A 109 8.14 -4.74 6.67
N CYS A 110 8.31 -4.73 5.34
CA CYS A 110 9.37 -3.95 4.70
C CYS A 110 9.22 -2.45 4.99
N ASP A 111 8.00 -1.93 4.97
CA ASP A 111 7.66 -0.53 5.28
C ASP A 111 8.08 -0.13 6.69
N VAL A 112 7.66 -0.90 7.70
CA VAL A 112 7.99 -0.62 9.10
C VAL A 112 9.51 -0.69 9.33
N ALA A 113 10.17 -1.70 8.75
CA ALA A 113 11.61 -1.87 8.87
C ALA A 113 12.39 -0.74 8.17
N GLU A 114 11.89 -0.27 7.02
CA GLU A 114 12.43 0.87 6.30
C GLU A 114 12.30 2.14 7.13
N ASN A 115 11.09 2.45 7.59
CA ASN A 115 10.78 3.65 8.36
C ASN A 115 11.59 3.71 9.65
N MET A 116 11.76 2.57 10.34
CA MET A 116 12.68 2.46 11.47
C MET A 116 14.13 2.73 11.09
N SER A 117 14.59 2.24 9.94
CA SER A 117 15.95 2.44 9.47
C SER A 117 16.21 3.91 9.10
N ILE A 118 15.23 4.59 8.48
CA ILE A 118 15.31 6.03 8.18
C ILE A 118 15.34 6.85 9.48
N LEU A 119 14.51 6.51 10.48
CA LEU A 119 14.59 7.15 11.80
C LEU A 119 15.97 7.01 12.45
N GLN A 120 16.63 5.86 12.29
CA GLN A 120 18.00 5.70 12.78
C GLN A 120 19.00 6.56 11.99
N LEU A 121 18.88 6.65 10.67
CA LEU A 121 19.70 7.56 9.86
C LEU A 121 19.52 9.02 10.29
N LEU A 122 18.29 9.45 10.57
CA LEU A 122 18.00 10.80 11.07
C LEU A 122 18.65 11.07 12.43
N ARG A 123 18.71 10.07 13.32
CA ARG A 123 19.32 10.20 14.66
C ARG A 123 20.85 10.31 14.63
N VAL A 124 21.51 9.61 13.71
CA VAL A 124 22.98 9.63 13.61
C VAL A 124 23.50 10.75 12.72
N PHE A 125 22.63 11.42 11.96
CA PHE A 125 23.00 12.53 11.09
C PHE A 125 23.73 13.64 11.89
N PRO A 126 24.85 14.21 11.41
CA PRO A 126 25.40 14.17 10.05
C PRO A 126 26.35 12.99 9.74
N ASP A 127 26.54 12.05 10.66
CA ASP A 127 27.38 10.89 10.41
C ASP A 127 26.75 9.98 9.35
N ARG A 128 27.58 9.52 8.41
CA ARG A 128 27.11 8.72 7.28
C ARG A 128 27.15 7.22 7.60
N TRP A 129 26.02 6.52 7.43
CA TRP A 129 25.92 5.08 7.63
C TRP A 129 25.51 4.35 6.34
N LYS A 130 26.50 4.11 5.46
CA LYS A 130 26.30 3.51 4.12
C LYS A 130 25.60 2.14 4.12
N ALA A 131 25.89 1.30 5.12
CA ALA A 131 25.24 -0.01 5.23
C ALA A 131 23.73 0.13 5.52
N LEU A 132 23.35 1.08 6.38
CA LEU A 132 21.97 1.36 6.70
C LEU A 132 21.24 2.07 5.53
N GLU A 133 21.91 2.98 4.82
CA GLU A 133 21.41 3.53 3.53
C GLU A 133 21.09 2.41 2.52
N SER A 134 21.99 1.42 2.42
CA SER A 134 21.79 0.28 1.52
C SER A 134 20.61 -0.59 1.95
N LEU A 135 20.45 -0.80 3.27
CA LEU A 135 19.31 -1.53 3.82
C LEU A 135 17.99 -0.81 3.53
N VAL A 136 17.90 0.51 3.77
CA VAL A 136 16.73 1.34 3.44
C VAL A 136 16.36 1.15 1.96
N SER A 137 17.30 1.36 1.04
CA SER A 137 17.06 1.17 -0.39
C SER A 137 16.54 -0.22 -0.77
N VAL A 138 17.07 -1.29 -0.15
CA VAL A 138 16.58 -2.66 -0.40
C VAL A 138 15.16 -2.84 0.13
N LEU A 139 14.87 -2.33 1.33
CA LEU A 139 13.54 -2.41 1.94
C LEU A 139 12.50 -1.62 1.14
N THR A 140 12.79 -0.37 0.74
CA THR A 140 11.91 0.46 -0.10
C THR A 140 11.56 -0.26 -1.40
N ARG A 141 12.57 -0.80 -2.11
CA ARG A 141 12.34 -1.53 -3.37
C ARG A 141 11.54 -2.81 -3.16
N SER A 142 11.86 -3.57 -2.11
CA SER A 142 11.14 -4.81 -1.77
C SER A 142 9.67 -4.54 -1.45
N LYS A 143 9.41 -3.49 -0.66
CA LYS A 143 8.05 -2.99 -0.37
C LYS A 143 7.30 -2.72 -1.66
N TRP A 144 7.87 -1.92 -2.57
CA TRP A 144 7.23 -1.59 -3.84
C TRP A 144 6.95 -2.81 -4.72
N VAL A 145 7.88 -3.78 -4.77
CA VAL A 145 7.66 -5.06 -5.46
C VAL A 145 6.46 -5.81 -4.87
N PHE A 146 6.34 -5.89 -3.55
CA PHE A 146 5.20 -6.56 -2.89
C PHE A 146 3.88 -5.80 -3.10
N ILE A 147 3.88 -4.47 -2.99
CA ILE A 147 2.70 -3.62 -3.23
C ILE A 147 2.22 -3.78 -4.67
N LEU A 148 3.11 -3.65 -5.65
CA LEU A 148 2.75 -3.80 -7.06
C LEU A 148 2.23 -5.21 -7.37
N SER A 149 2.89 -6.24 -6.85
CA SER A 149 2.44 -7.62 -7.01
C SER A 149 1.04 -7.82 -6.44
N ALA A 150 0.77 -7.34 -5.22
CA ALA A 150 -0.54 -7.40 -4.60
C ALA A 150 -1.61 -6.71 -5.45
N ASN A 151 -1.33 -5.51 -5.96
CA ASN A 151 -2.25 -4.76 -6.83
C ASN A 151 -2.52 -5.49 -8.16
N VAL A 152 -1.51 -6.10 -8.78
CA VAL A 152 -1.69 -6.92 -9.99
C VAL A 152 -2.63 -8.10 -9.70
N PHE A 153 -2.46 -8.81 -8.57
CA PHE A 153 -3.36 -9.89 -8.18
C PHE A 153 -4.78 -9.41 -7.87
N VAL A 154 -4.96 -8.21 -7.29
CA VAL A 154 -6.27 -7.60 -7.11
C VAL A 154 -6.91 -7.36 -8.47
N LEU A 155 -6.21 -6.71 -9.41
CA LEU A 155 -6.74 -6.40 -10.74
C LEU A 155 -7.15 -7.68 -11.50
N ILE A 156 -6.28 -8.69 -11.55
CA ILE A 156 -6.58 -9.98 -12.21
C ILE A 156 -7.78 -10.66 -11.55
N GLY A 157 -7.81 -10.69 -10.21
CA GLY A 157 -8.89 -11.31 -9.45
C GLY A 157 -10.23 -10.63 -9.68
N THR A 158 -10.25 -9.29 -9.69
CA THR A 158 -11.46 -8.50 -9.97
C THR A 158 -11.96 -8.71 -11.39
N VAL A 159 -11.08 -8.68 -12.39
CA VAL A 159 -11.48 -8.96 -13.79
C VAL A 159 -12.09 -10.35 -13.91
N ARG A 160 -11.45 -11.38 -13.34
CA ARG A 160 -11.97 -12.76 -13.33
C ARG A 160 -13.37 -12.86 -12.73
N GLU A 161 -13.57 -12.24 -11.57
CA GLU A 161 -14.85 -12.26 -10.85
C GLU A 161 -15.96 -11.53 -11.63
N VAL A 162 -15.64 -10.37 -12.22
CA VAL A 162 -16.58 -9.63 -13.06
C VAL A 162 -16.97 -10.44 -14.29
N THR A 163 -16.01 -11.03 -15.01
CA THR A 163 -16.28 -11.87 -16.18
C THR A 163 -17.14 -13.07 -15.81
N TYR A 164 -16.83 -13.76 -14.72
CA TYR A 164 -17.61 -14.92 -14.26
C TYR A 164 -19.06 -14.55 -13.95
N ARG A 165 -19.30 -13.43 -13.26
CA ARG A 165 -20.65 -12.93 -12.95
C ARG A 165 -21.43 -12.51 -14.19
N VAL A 166 -20.76 -11.93 -15.18
CA VAL A 166 -21.40 -11.53 -16.44
C VAL A 166 -21.84 -12.76 -17.22
N VAL A 167 -20.97 -13.77 -17.38
CA VAL A 167 -21.28 -15.01 -18.11
C VAL A 167 -22.43 -15.79 -17.46
N THR A 168 -22.36 -16.04 -16.15
CA THR A 168 -23.42 -16.76 -15.41
C THR A 168 -24.76 -16.02 -15.44
N ARG A 169 -24.74 -14.68 -15.46
CA ARG A 169 -25.97 -13.89 -15.61
C ARG A 169 -26.59 -14.00 -17.00
N PHE A 170 -25.79 -14.19 -18.05
CA PHE A 170 -26.32 -14.45 -19.39
C PHE A 170 -26.98 -15.82 -19.48
N GLU A 171 -26.35 -16.88 -18.96
CA GLU A 171 -26.88 -18.25 -18.98
C GLU A 171 -28.23 -18.34 -18.23
N THR A 172 -28.31 -17.76 -17.04
CA THR A 172 -29.55 -17.75 -16.24
C THR A 172 -30.70 -16.98 -16.93
N ASN A 173 -30.38 -15.89 -17.64
CA ASN A 173 -31.37 -15.13 -18.39
C ASN A 173 -31.88 -15.87 -19.65
N GLU A 174 -31.02 -16.65 -20.33
CA GLU A 174 -31.45 -17.48 -21.47
C GLU A 174 -32.34 -18.64 -21.05
N GLU A 175 -32.00 -19.33 -19.95
CA GLU A 175 -32.79 -20.45 -19.43
C GLU A 175 -34.21 -20.00 -19.01
N GLN A 176 -34.33 -18.84 -18.36
CA GLN A 176 -35.64 -18.25 -18.02
C GLN A 176 -36.44 -17.85 -19.28
N ARG A 177 -35.76 -17.35 -20.32
CA ARG A 177 -36.43 -16.95 -21.56
C ARG A 177 -36.95 -18.17 -22.32
N GLY A 178 -36.15 -19.24 -22.43
CA GLY A 178 -36.56 -20.49 -23.07
C GLY A 178 -37.75 -21.18 -22.38
N THR A 179 -37.81 -21.11 -21.05
CA THR A 179 -38.94 -21.64 -20.27
C THR A 179 -40.22 -20.84 -20.51
N THR A 180 -40.12 -19.52 -20.64
CA THR A 180 -41.28 -18.64 -20.90
C THR A 180 -41.91 -18.89 -22.28
N TYR A 181 -41.10 -19.20 -23.30
CA TYR A 181 -41.63 -19.54 -24.63
C TYR A 181 -42.36 -20.89 -24.67
N LYS A 182 -41.92 -21.89 -23.88
CA LYS A 182 -42.61 -23.18 -23.78
C LYS A 182 -43.99 -23.07 -23.12
N VAL A 183 -44.15 -22.18 -22.13
CA VAL A 183 -45.43 -22.01 -21.41
C VAL A 183 -46.49 -21.29 -22.25
N LYS A 184 -46.09 -20.43 -23.20
CA LYS A 184 -47.04 -19.73 -24.10
C LYS A 184 -47.51 -20.56 -25.31
N ALA A 185 -46.92 -21.73 -25.54
CA ALA A 185 -47.23 -22.60 -26.68
C ALA A 185 -48.20 -23.75 -26.33
N LEU A 186 -48.73 -23.77 -25.10
CA LEU A 186 -49.76 -24.68 -24.59
C LEU A 186 -51.05 -23.91 -24.35
#